data_AF-A0AAV5H8Q2-F1
#
_entry.id   AF-A0AAV5H8Q2-F1
#
_cell.length_a   1.000
_cell.length_b   1.000
_cell.length_c   1.000
_cell.angle_alpha   90.00
_cell.angle_beta   90.00
_cell.angle_gamma   90.00
#
_symmetry.space_group_name_H-M   'P 1'
#
loop_
_entity.id
_entity.type
_entity.pdbx_description
1 polymer ?
#
loop_
_entity_poly.entity_id
_entity_poly.type
_entity_poly.pdbx_seq_one_letter_code
_entity_poly.pdbx_strand_id
1 'polypeptide(L)'
;MATWMVHLRIADGIRKRIPFLDRLEFLMGNIAPDSGVPNEDWSVYTPDKSISHFKTDGNIDISLFMDKYMKKELWNNYTEKEKAFFLGYYVHLLTDVLWKKNIVAPSVSRFTELFQKNNAGAWKLKEDWYDLDHLFLKKNPCFGAFWDYENAVGFTNTFMKEFAPDAFDNRREHISGFYREAHGNLEREYPYLKEADMELFVGNTMEQLTKRLIEEKWLAGEESTALRNEICMG
;
A
#
# COMPACT_ATOMS: atom_id res chain seq x y z
N MET A 1 9.30 2.19 -4.51
CA MET A 1 8.02 1.96 -3.84
C MET A 1 8.17 0.61 -3.15
N ALA A 2 7.48 0.40 -2.05
CA ALA A 2 7.42 -0.90 -1.40
C ALA A 2 6.71 -1.90 -2.32
N THR A 3 6.76 -3.19 -1.99
CA THR A 3 6.01 -4.20 -2.74
C THR A 3 4.55 -4.20 -2.33
N TRP A 4 3.68 -4.70 -3.21
CA TRP A 4 2.23 -4.76 -2.95
C TRP A 4 1.89 -5.56 -1.69
N MET A 5 2.64 -6.63 -1.40
CA MET A 5 2.39 -7.41 -0.19
C MET A 5 2.79 -6.64 1.07
N VAL A 6 3.87 -5.84 1.06
CA VAL A 6 4.20 -4.94 2.16
C VAL A 6 3.06 -3.97 2.44
N HIS A 7 2.49 -3.37 1.39
CA HIS A 7 1.32 -2.50 1.49
C HIS A 7 0.12 -3.24 2.14
N LEU A 8 -0.27 -4.39 1.59
CA LEU A 8 -1.39 -5.19 2.12
C LEU A 8 -1.17 -5.63 3.57
N ARG A 9 0.06 -6.02 3.95
CA ARG A 9 0.43 -6.42 5.32
C ARG A 9 0.28 -5.25 6.31
N ILE A 10 0.74 -4.07 5.94
CA ILE A 10 0.60 -2.86 6.76
C ILE A 10 -0.88 -2.48 6.87
N ALA A 11 -1.63 -2.53 5.75
CA ALA A 11 -3.05 -2.21 5.73
C ALA A 11 -3.88 -3.16 6.62
N ASP A 12 -3.66 -4.48 6.54
CA ASP A 12 -4.33 -5.45 7.40
C ASP A 12 -4.05 -5.20 8.88
N GLY A 13 -2.80 -4.88 9.20
CA GLY A 13 -2.34 -4.57 10.55
C GLY A 13 -2.99 -3.32 11.14
N ILE A 14 -3.07 -2.24 10.36
CA ILE A 14 -3.75 -0.99 10.77
C ILE A 14 -5.25 -1.25 10.98
N ARG A 15 -5.91 -1.94 10.04
CA ARG A 15 -7.35 -2.23 10.13
C ARG A 15 -7.70 -3.03 11.38
N LYS A 16 -6.87 -3.98 11.80
CA LYS A 16 -7.07 -4.72 13.06
C LYS A 16 -7.11 -3.82 14.31
N ARG A 17 -6.51 -2.63 14.23
CA ARG A 17 -6.46 -1.64 15.32
C ARG A 17 -7.49 -0.52 15.13
N ILE A 18 -8.05 -0.38 13.92
CA ILE A 18 -9.04 0.63 13.53
C ILE A 18 -10.18 -0.08 12.78
N PRO A 19 -11.06 -0.82 13.49
CA PRO A 19 -11.93 -1.82 12.88
C PRO A 19 -13.12 -1.26 12.09
N PHE A 20 -13.40 0.04 12.20
CA PHE A 20 -14.53 0.69 11.54
C PHE A 20 -14.22 1.18 10.11
N LEU A 21 -12.98 1.05 9.64
CA LEU A 21 -12.64 1.30 8.25
C LEU A 21 -13.28 0.23 7.35
N ASP A 22 -14.04 0.65 6.32
CA ASP A 22 -14.57 -0.28 5.33
C ASP A 22 -13.42 -1.09 4.71
N ARG A 23 -13.53 -2.42 4.88
CA ARG A 23 -12.40 -3.35 4.72
C ARG A 23 -11.94 -3.38 3.27
N LEU A 24 -12.86 -3.34 2.32
CA LEU A 24 -12.50 -3.49 0.92
C LEU A 24 -11.92 -2.18 0.36
N GLU A 25 -12.61 -1.06 0.55
CA GLU A 25 -12.22 0.24 0.02
C GLU A 25 -10.88 0.70 0.60
N PHE A 26 -10.59 0.43 1.87
CA PHE A 26 -9.29 0.73 2.45
C PHE A 26 -8.15 -0.06 1.78
N LEU A 27 -8.34 -1.36 1.51
CA LEU A 27 -7.35 -2.18 0.81
C LEU A 27 -7.17 -1.73 -0.65
N MET A 28 -8.27 -1.47 -1.35
CA MET A 28 -8.23 -1.00 -2.74
C MET A 28 -7.55 0.37 -2.84
N GLY A 29 -7.90 1.29 -1.95
CA GLY A 29 -7.23 2.59 -1.83
C GLY A 29 -5.74 2.46 -1.52
N ASN A 30 -5.36 1.47 -0.71
CA ASN A 30 -3.96 1.19 -0.38
C ASN A 30 -3.13 0.63 -1.54
N ILE A 31 -3.75 0.13 -2.61
CA ILE A 31 -3.05 -0.33 -3.82
C ILE A 31 -3.28 0.63 -5.00
N ALA A 32 -4.28 1.51 -4.93
CA ALA A 32 -4.64 2.45 -5.98
C ALA A 32 -3.47 3.26 -6.58
N PRO A 33 -2.48 3.77 -5.81
CA PRO A 33 -1.36 4.53 -6.38
C PRO A 33 -0.53 3.75 -7.43
N ASP A 34 -0.48 2.42 -7.27
CA ASP A 34 0.21 1.49 -8.17
C ASP A 34 -0.66 1.02 -9.35
N SER A 35 -1.88 1.53 -9.46
CA SER A 35 -2.84 1.11 -10.50
C SER A 35 -2.74 1.92 -11.80
N GLY A 36 -1.63 2.63 -12.01
CA GLY A 36 -1.34 3.23 -13.31
C GLY A 36 -1.28 2.14 -14.39
N VAL A 37 -1.95 2.36 -15.52
CA VAL A 37 -1.99 1.43 -16.65
C VAL A 37 -0.70 1.57 -17.45
N PRO A 38 0.14 0.53 -17.54
CA PRO A 38 1.36 0.59 -18.33
C PRO A 38 1.03 0.62 -19.84
N ASN A 39 1.87 1.28 -20.63
CA ASN A 39 1.92 1.05 -22.06
C ASN A 39 2.56 -0.33 -22.37
N GLU A 40 2.58 -0.74 -23.65
CA GLU A 40 3.00 -2.09 -24.06
C GLU A 40 4.38 -2.52 -23.55
N ASP A 41 5.34 -1.59 -23.47
CA ASP A 41 6.71 -1.84 -23.03
C ASP A 41 6.98 -1.47 -21.56
N TRP A 42 5.92 -1.09 -20.81
CA TRP A 42 5.96 -0.72 -19.39
C TRP A 42 6.86 0.49 -19.06
N SER A 43 7.22 1.30 -20.06
CA SER A 43 8.02 2.51 -19.88
C SER A 43 7.20 3.72 -19.40
N VAL A 44 5.90 3.75 -19.71
CA VAL A 44 4.97 4.85 -19.38
C VAL A 44 3.74 4.28 -18.68
N TYR A 45 3.25 4.99 -17.67
CA TYR A 45 2.05 4.63 -16.92
C TYR A 45 1.02 5.75 -17.03
N THR A 46 -0.26 5.38 -17.10
CA THR A 46 -1.40 6.31 -17.11
C THR A 46 -2.33 6.02 -15.93
N PRO A 47 -2.51 6.94 -14.97
CA PRO A 47 -1.77 8.20 -14.83
C PRO A 47 -0.28 7.94 -14.48
N ASP A 48 0.58 8.92 -14.77
CA ASP A 48 1.99 8.83 -14.41
C ASP A 48 2.21 8.96 -12.88
N LYS A 49 3.44 8.76 -12.41
CA LYS A 49 3.76 8.80 -10.97
C LYS A 49 3.72 10.20 -10.35
N SER A 50 3.82 11.27 -11.13
CA SER A 50 3.60 12.64 -10.61
C SER A 50 2.15 12.82 -10.18
N ILE A 51 1.22 12.12 -10.84
CA ILE A 51 -0.21 12.12 -10.51
C ILE A 51 -0.55 11.00 -9.52
N SER A 52 -0.16 9.76 -9.79
CA SER A 52 -0.55 8.61 -8.97
C SER A 52 0.18 8.55 -7.63
N HIS A 53 1.40 9.06 -7.55
CA HIS A 53 2.17 9.10 -6.29
C HIS A 53 2.44 10.52 -5.80
N PHE A 54 1.81 11.54 -6.42
CA PHE A 54 2.01 12.95 -6.05
C PHE A 54 3.50 13.33 -6.02
N LYS A 55 4.26 12.85 -7.02
CA LYS A 55 5.70 13.05 -7.03
C LYS A 55 6.09 14.43 -7.56
N THR A 56 6.88 15.13 -6.75
CA THR A 56 7.60 16.36 -7.10
C THR A 56 9.09 16.11 -6.93
N ASP A 57 9.89 16.41 -7.95
CA ASP A 57 11.36 16.21 -7.95
C ASP A 57 11.80 14.82 -7.49
N GLY A 58 11.06 13.79 -7.92
CA GLY A 58 11.35 12.38 -7.61
C GLY A 58 11.00 11.93 -6.18
N ASN A 59 10.34 12.77 -5.38
CA ASN A 59 9.88 12.48 -4.03
C ASN A 59 8.35 12.56 -3.96
N ILE A 60 7.73 11.72 -3.13
CA ILE A 60 6.30 11.85 -2.84
C ILE A 60 6.09 13.11 -2.01
N ASP A 61 5.22 14.00 -2.49
CA ASP A 61 4.73 15.13 -1.73
C ASP A 61 3.35 14.80 -1.16
N ILE A 62 3.36 14.42 0.12
CA ILE A 62 2.14 14.07 0.86
C ILE A 62 1.17 15.24 0.93
N SER A 63 1.67 16.49 0.97
CA SER A 63 0.80 17.66 1.09
C SER A 63 -0.08 17.84 -0.13
N LEU A 64 0.40 17.55 -1.34
CA LEU A 64 -0.40 17.62 -2.56
C LEU A 64 -1.56 16.63 -2.55
N PHE A 65 -1.35 15.42 -2.02
CA PHE A 65 -2.44 14.45 -1.86
C PHE A 65 -3.46 14.95 -0.84
N MET A 66 -3.00 15.40 0.34
CA MET A 66 -3.88 15.87 1.40
C MET A 66 -4.70 17.10 0.96
N ASP A 67 -4.07 18.04 0.26
CA ASP A 67 -4.73 19.25 -0.24
C ASP A 67 -5.77 18.96 -1.32
N LYS A 68 -5.60 17.86 -2.05
CA LYS A 68 -6.53 17.46 -3.11
C LYS A 68 -7.67 16.60 -2.59
N TYR A 69 -7.38 15.65 -1.70
CA TYR A 69 -8.31 14.59 -1.34
C TYR A 69 -8.68 14.54 0.14
N MET A 70 -7.94 15.17 1.05
CA MET A 70 -8.18 15.09 2.49
C MET A 70 -8.42 16.45 3.16
N LYS A 71 -8.79 17.50 2.41
CA LYS A 71 -9.23 18.77 3.02
C LYS A 71 -10.49 18.55 3.83
N LYS A 72 -10.57 19.16 5.02
CA LYS A 72 -11.69 19.01 5.97
C LYS A 72 -13.08 19.23 5.33
N GLU A 73 -13.18 20.20 4.43
CA GLU A 73 -14.42 20.51 3.70
C GLU A 73 -14.87 19.36 2.78
N LEU A 74 -13.93 18.69 2.13
CA LEU A 74 -14.20 17.49 1.32
C LEU A 74 -14.48 16.30 2.24
N TRP A 75 -13.62 16.11 3.24
CA TRP A 75 -13.65 15.00 4.18
C TRP A 75 -15.00 14.83 4.89
N ASN A 76 -15.61 15.94 5.30
CA ASN A 76 -16.91 15.93 5.97
C ASN A 76 -18.08 15.49 5.05
N ASN A 77 -17.90 15.57 3.74
CA ASN A 77 -18.91 15.20 2.74
C ASN A 77 -18.69 13.79 2.18
N TYR A 78 -17.56 13.17 2.48
CA TYR A 78 -17.27 11.81 2.05
C TYR A 78 -18.14 10.79 2.78
N THR A 79 -18.58 9.81 2.01
CA THR A 79 -19.09 8.54 2.52
C THR A 79 -17.99 7.77 3.25
N GLU A 80 -18.39 6.80 4.08
CA GLU A 80 -17.43 5.92 4.78
C GLU A 80 -16.50 5.17 3.82
N LYS A 81 -17.03 4.79 2.66
CA LYS A 81 -16.26 4.16 1.57
C LYS A 81 -15.18 5.07 1.01
N GLU A 82 -15.51 6.34 0.74
CA GLU A 82 -14.54 7.32 0.25
C GLU A 82 -13.47 7.63 1.30
N LYS A 83 -13.87 7.81 2.57
CA LYS A 83 -12.90 8.00 3.66
C LYS A 83 -11.96 6.80 3.78
N ALA A 84 -12.49 5.58 3.77
CA ALA A 84 -11.69 4.36 3.82
C ALA A 84 -10.72 4.28 2.64
N PHE A 85 -11.20 4.54 1.42
CA PHE A 85 -10.37 4.55 0.22
C PHE A 85 -9.21 5.56 0.32
N PHE A 86 -9.51 6.83 0.66
CA PHE A 86 -8.48 7.86 0.73
C PHE A 86 -7.51 7.67 1.90
N LEU A 87 -7.94 7.08 3.02
CA LEU A 87 -7.03 6.66 4.08
C LEU A 87 -6.11 5.52 3.65
N GLY A 88 -6.63 4.55 2.90
CA GLY A 88 -5.81 3.50 2.30
C GLY A 88 -4.72 4.10 1.42
N TYR A 89 -5.11 5.03 0.55
CA TYR A 89 -4.21 5.76 -0.36
C TYR A 89 -3.15 6.55 0.42
N TYR A 90 -3.56 7.27 1.45
CA TYR A 90 -2.66 8.02 2.32
C TYR A 90 -1.60 7.11 2.97
N VAL A 91 -2.05 5.99 3.53
CA VAL A 91 -1.16 4.98 4.13
C VAL A 91 -0.18 4.43 3.12
N HIS A 92 -0.61 4.19 1.87
CA HIS A 92 0.31 3.76 0.80
C HIS A 92 1.44 4.76 0.60
N LEU A 93 1.08 6.04 0.38
CA LEU A 93 2.07 7.09 0.13
C LEU A 93 3.06 7.23 1.30
N LEU A 94 2.58 7.14 2.53
CA LEU A 94 3.43 7.17 3.72
C LEU A 94 4.33 5.94 3.83
N THR A 95 3.80 4.74 3.58
CA THR A 95 4.58 3.50 3.54
C THR A 95 5.72 3.61 2.54
N ASP A 96 5.47 4.19 1.38
CA ASP A 96 6.48 4.36 0.36
C ASP A 96 7.59 5.36 0.72
N VAL A 97 7.23 6.46 1.37
CA VAL A 97 8.20 7.42 1.92
C VAL A 97 9.08 6.70 2.94
N LEU A 98 8.49 5.91 3.84
CA LEU A 98 9.22 5.14 4.84
C LEU A 98 10.07 4.03 4.20
N TRP A 99 9.57 3.35 3.16
CA TRP A 99 10.32 2.34 2.42
C TRP A 99 11.56 2.93 1.76
N LYS A 100 11.41 4.09 1.10
CA LYS A 100 12.55 4.80 0.50
C LYS A 100 13.60 5.13 1.56
N LYS A 101 13.17 5.65 2.71
CA LYS A 101 14.05 6.06 3.80
C LYS A 101 14.75 4.88 4.50
N ASN A 102 14.02 3.82 4.80
CA ASN A 102 14.48 2.77 5.71
C ASN A 102 15.01 1.53 5.00
N ILE A 103 14.62 1.30 3.73
CA ILE A 103 15.06 0.13 2.95
C ILE A 103 15.90 0.58 1.74
N VAL A 104 15.37 1.44 0.88
CA VAL A 104 16.04 1.79 -0.38
C VAL A 104 17.34 2.56 -0.14
N ALA A 105 17.30 3.68 0.58
CA ALA A 105 18.50 4.51 0.78
C ALA A 105 19.63 3.76 1.51
N PRO A 106 19.37 2.98 2.59
CA PRO A 106 20.39 2.15 3.22
C PRO A 106 20.93 1.06 2.28
N SER A 107 20.08 0.45 1.45
CA SER A 107 20.52 -0.56 0.47
C SER A 107 21.42 0.04 -0.60
N VAL A 108 21.09 1.24 -1.10
CA VAL A 108 21.94 1.97 -2.06
C VAL A 108 23.31 2.24 -1.47
N SER A 109 23.37 2.69 -0.22
CA SER A 109 24.64 2.94 0.49
C SER A 109 25.45 1.65 0.68
N ARG A 110 24.81 0.59 1.20
CA ARG A 110 25.47 -0.69 1.51
C ARG A 110 25.94 -1.44 0.26
N PHE A 111 25.20 -1.35 -0.84
CA PHE A 111 25.48 -2.09 -2.07
C PHE A 111 25.84 -1.17 -3.24
N THR A 112 26.60 -0.11 -2.95
CA THR A 112 26.94 0.96 -3.92
C THR A 112 27.46 0.40 -5.26
N GLU A 113 28.28 -0.66 -5.24
CA GLU A 113 28.82 -1.29 -6.47
C GLU A 113 27.74 -1.85 -7.40
N LEU A 114 26.61 -2.32 -6.87
CA LEU A 114 25.49 -2.81 -7.68
C LEU A 114 24.81 -1.68 -8.46
N PHE A 115 24.82 -0.47 -7.91
CA PHE A 115 24.17 0.70 -8.51
C PHE A 115 25.06 1.46 -9.48
N GLN A 116 26.38 1.25 -9.45
CA GLN A 116 27.33 1.89 -10.37
C GLN A 116 27.32 1.28 -11.78
N LYS A 117 26.88 0.03 -11.94
CA LYS A 117 27.08 -0.73 -13.19
C LYS A 117 25.91 -0.72 -14.18
N ASN A 118 24.71 -0.27 -13.79
CA ASN A 118 23.46 -0.04 -14.56
C ASN A 118 22.24 -0.27 -13.64
N ASN A 119 21.02 -0.11 -14.15
CA ASN A 119 19.77 -0.40 -13.42
C ASN A 119 19.59 -1.87 -12.99
N ALA A 120 20.48 -2.81 -13.34
CA ALA A 120 20.34 -4.22 -12.96
C ALA A 120 20.53 -4.45 -11.45
N GLY A 121 21.26 -3.56 -10.75
CA GLY A 121 21.39 -3.63 -9.28
C GLY A 121 20.06 -3.46 -8.55
N ALA A 122 19.16 -2.63 -9.09
CA ALA A 122 17.83 -2.45 -8.52
C ALA A 122 16.96 -3.71 -8.63
N TRP A 123 17.15 -4.51 -9.69
CA TRP A 123 16.41 -5.76 -9.87
C TRP A 123 16.83 -6.84 -8.87
N LYS A 124 18.14 -6.97 -8.59
CA LYS A 124 18.64 -7.91 -7.58
C LYS A 124 18.07 -7.65 -6.18
N LEU A 125 17.93 -6.37 -5.82
CA LEU A 125 17.26 -5.99 -4.57
C LEU A 125 15.79 -6.40 -4.57
N LYS A 126 15.08 -6.14 -5.68
CA LYS A 126 13.67 -6.47 -5.83
C LYS A 126 13.40 -7.98 -5.82
N GLU A 127 14.31 -8.80 -6.34
CA GLU A 127 14.21 -10.26 -6.26
C GLU A 127 14.06 -10.72 -4.80
N ASP A 128 14.89 -10.21 -3.88
CA ASP A 128 14.71 -10.50 -2.44
C ASP A 128 13.36 -10.01 -1.92
N TRP A 129 12.91 -8.83 -2.34
CA TRP A 129 11.66 -8.26 -1.83
C TRP A 129 10.44 -9.08 -2.24
N TYR A 130 10.33 -9.43 -3.53
CA TYR A 130 9.20 -10.20 -4.04
C TYR A 130 9.26 -11.67 -3.61
N ASP A 131 10.45 -12.28 -3.55
CA ASP A 131 10.57 -13.64 -3.02
C ASP A 131 10.15 -13.71 -1.54
N LEU A 132 10.45 -12.68 -0.74
CA LEU A 132 9.97 -12.59 0.63
C LEU A 132 8.45 -12.42 0.71
N ASP A 133 7.82 -11.76 -0.26
CA ASP A 133 6.36 -11.66 -0.33
C ASP A 133 5.72 -13.04 -0.62
N HIS A 134 6.28 -13.78 -1.59
CA HIS A 134 5.84 -15.15 -1.87
C HIS A 134 6.10 -16.08 -0.67
N LEU A 135 7.23 -15.93 0.02
CA LEU A 135 7.54 -16.68 1.24
C LEU A 135 6.53 -16.37 2.35
N PHE A 136 6.16 -15.11 2.52
CA PHE A 136 5.14 -14.68 3.47
C PHE A 136 3.80 -15.35 3.16
N LEU A 137 3.33 -15.31 1.92
CA LEU A 137 2.08 -15.97 1.52
C LEU A 137 2.13 -17.49 1.70
N LYS A 138 3.26 -18.15 1.38
CA LYS A 138 3.46 -19.59 1.61
C LYS A 138 3.32 -19.92 3.10
N LYS A 139 3.87 -19.09 3.99
CA LYS A 139 3.77 -19.25 5.45
C LYS A 139 2.39 -18.86 6.00
N ASN A 140 1.63 -18.02 5.29
CA ASN A 140 0.35 -17.46 5.71
C ASN A 140 -0.73 -17.65 4.64
N PRO A 141 -1.13 -18.90 4.31
CA PRO A 141 -2.02 -19.19 3.17
C PRO A 141 -3.41 -18.56 3.31
N CYS A 142 -3.83 -18.25 4.54
CA CYS A 142 -5.11 -17.61 4.86
C CYS A 142 -4.95 -16.11 5.15
N PHE A 143 -3.96 -15.43 4.56
CA PHE A 143 -3.75 -14.00 4.77
C PHE A 143 -4.96 -13.19 4.25
N GLY A 144 -5.79 -12.74 5.20
CA GLY A 144 -7.13 -12.23 4.92
C GLY A 144 -7.17 -11.03 3.97
N ALA A 145 -6.26 -10.06 4.11
CA ALA A 145 -6.26 -8.89 3.23
C ALA A 145 -5.96 -9.23 1.78
N PHE A 146 -5.05 -10.18 1.51
CA PHE A 146 -4.83 -10.64 0.14
C PHE A 146 -6.05 -11.41 -0.39
N TRP A 147 -6.70 -12.21 0.46
CA TRP A 147 -7.93 -12.90 0.07
C TRP A 147 -9.06 -11.92 -0.28
N ASP A 148 -9.32 -10.89 0.54
CA ASP A 148 -10.37 -9.91 0.21
C ASP A 148 -10.02 -9.13 -1.05
N TYR A 149 -8.75 -8.70 -1.16
CA TYR A 149 -8.26 -7.98 -2.33
C TYR A 149 -8.45 -8.80 -3.59
N GLU A 150 -8.03 -10.08 -3.58
CA GLU A 150 -8.21 -10.99 -4.73
C GLU A 150 -9.69 -11.18 -5.10
N ASN A 151 -10.58 -11.29 -4.12
CA ASN A 151 -12.01 -11.52 -4.33
C ASN A 151 -12.80 -10.23 -4.65
N ALA A 152 -12.15 -9.07 -4.73
CA ALA A 152 -12.76 -7.79 -5.10
C ALA A 152 -13.03 -7.64 -6.61
N VAL A 153 -13.50 -8.71 -7.25
CA VAL A 153 -13.74 -8.75 -8.70
C VAL A 153 -14.82 -7.74 -9.09
N GLY A 154 -14.57 -6.97 -10.14
CA GLY A 154 -15.49 -5.93 -10.63
C GLY A 154 -15.45 -4.62 -9.85
N PHE A 155 -14.41 -4.40 -9.03
CA PHE A 155 -14.25 -3.15 -8.29
C PHE A 155 -14.15 -1.96 -9.25
N THR A 156 -15.18 -1.11 -9.25
CA THR A 156 -15.26 0.05 -10.14
C THR A 156 -14.72 1.29 -9.45
N ASN A 157 -13.75 1.95 -10.07
CA ASN A 157 -13.24 3.24 -9.61
C ASN A 157 -14.30 4.33 -9.79
N THR A 158 -14.77 4.86 -8.67
CA THR A 158 -15.58 6.10 -8.60
C THR A 158 -14.92 7.17 -7.72
N PHE A 159 -13.67 6.95 -7.29
CA PHE A 159 -13.00 7.75 -6.26
C PHE A 159 -12.07 8.81 -6.86
N MET A 160 -11.39 8.50 -7.96
CA MET A 160 -10.39 9.37 -8.55
C MET A 160 -10.53 9.42 -10.07
N LYS A 161 -10.79 10.62 -10.60
CA LYS A 161 -10.96 10.85 -12.05
C LYS A 161 -9.68 10.62 -12.86
N GLU A 162 -8.51 10.62 -12.22
CA GLU A 162 -7.22 10.41 -12.89
C GLU A 162 -6.99 8.96 -13.29
N PHE A 163 -7.73 8.03 -12.69
CA PHE A 163 -7.71 6.62 -13.06
C PHE A 163 -8.96 6.27 -13.87
N ALA A 164 -8.81 5.34 -14.81
CA ALA A 164 -9.96 4.80 -15.55
C ALA A 164 -10.91 4.03 -14.58
N PRO A 165 -12.20 3.86 -14.94
CA PRO A 165 -13.17 3.14 -14.11
C PRO A 165 -12.78 1.71 -13.75
N ASP A 166 -12.00 1.04 -14.61
CA ASP A 166 -11.55 -0.35 -14.46
C ASP A 166 -10.10 -0.48 -13.95
N ALA A 167 -9.39 0.64 -13.75
CA ALA A 167 -7.96 0.63 -13.44
C ALA A 167 -7.61 -0.20 -12.18
N PHE A 168 -8.45 -0.13 -11.15
CA PHE A 168 -8.22 -0.83 -9.89
C PHE A 168 -8.53 -2.33 -9.97
N ASP A 169 -9.56 -2.74 -10.72
CA ASP A 169 -9.85 -4.15 -10.95
C ASP A 169 -8.80 -4.80 -11.86
N ASN A 170 -8.38 -4.10 -12.92
CA ASN A 170 -7.30 -4.55 -13.79
C ASN A 170 -5.98 -4.75 -13.00
N ARG A 171 -5.65 -3.80 -12.11
CA ARG A 171 -4.46 -3.94 -11.25
C ARG A 171 -4.62 -5.07 -10.23
N ARG A 172 -5.82 -5.27 -9.67
CA ARG A 172 -6.14 -6.40 -8.80
C ARG A 172 -5.92 -7.72 -9.51
N GLU A 173 -6.48 -7.91 -10.70
CA GLU A 173 -6.29 -9.12 -11.49
C GLU A 173 -4.80 -9.41 -11.73
N HIS A 174 -4.04 -8.41 -12.15
CA HIS A 174 -2.60 -8.54 -12.38
C HIS A 174 -1.84 -8.95 -11.11
N ILE A 175 -2.05 -8.25 -9.99
CA ILE A 175 -1.35 -8.53 -8.73
C ILE A 175 -1.74 -9.89 -8.16
N SER A 176 -3.03 -10.24 -8.22
CA SER A 176 -3.52 -11.55 -7.80
C SER A 176 -2.90 -12.66 -8.64
N GLY A 177 -2.86 -12.51 -9.97
CA GLY A 177 -2.17 -13.46 -10.86
C GLY A 177 -0.70 -13.62 -10.48
N PHE A 178 0.03 -12.52 -10.35
CA PHE A 178 1.44 -12.51 -9.97
C PHE A 178 1.71 -13.31 -8.69
N TYR A 179 0.94 -13.10 -7.62
CA TYR A 179 1.16 -13.81 -6.35
C TYR A 179 0.62 -15.25 -6.32
N ARG A 180 -0.24 -15.63 -7.27
CA ARG A 180 -0.75 -17.01 -7.42
C ARG A 180 0.11 -17.86 -8.36
N GLU A 181 0.95 -17.24 -9.17
CA GLU A 181 1.92 -17.95 -10.01
C GLU A 181 2.88 -18.80 -9.16
N ALA A 182 3.25 -19.96 -9.70
CA ALA A 182 4.22 -20.84 -9.05
C ALA A 182 5.58 -20.12 -8.99
N HIS A 183 6.00 -19.77 -7.78
CA HIS A 183 7.28 -19.13 -7.57
C HIS A 183 8.38 -20.17 -7.28
N GLY A 184 9.61 -19.87 -7.69
CA GLY A 184 10.77 -20.77 -7.59
C GLY A 184 11.21 -21.10 -6.16
N ASN A 185 12.47 -21.52 -6.00
CA ASN A 185 13.00 -21.90 -4.68
C ASN A 185 13.08 -20.71 -3.72
N LEU A 186 12.17 -20.67 -2.74
CA LEU A 186 12.14 -19.69 -1.65
C LEU A 186 13.05 -20.07 -0.47
N GLU A 187 13.56 -21.30 -0.44
CA GLU A 187 14.55 -21.76 0.56
C GLU A 187 15.95 -21.40 0.05
N ARG A 188 16.25 -20.10 0.08
CA ARG A 188 17.52 -19.51 -0.33
C ARG A 188 17.99 -18.45 0.64
N GLU A 189 19.25 -18.03 0.49
CA GLU A 189 19.74 -16.84 1.18
C GLU A 189 19.18 -15.56 0.55
N TYR A 190 18.90 -14.57 1.39
CA TYR A 190 18.42 -13.24 0.99
C TYR A 190 19.50 -12.19 1.32
N PRO A 191 20.49 -11.98 0.43
CA PRO A 191 21.66 -11.16 0.73
C PRO A 191 21.36 -9.65 0.81
N TYR A 192 20.29 -9.19 0.19
CA TYR A 192 19.96 -7.79 -0.01
C TYR A 192 18.86 -7.27 0.93
N LEU A 193 17.88 -8.10 1.28
CA LEU A 193 16.91 -7.83 2.34
C LEU A 193 16.57 -9.12 3.08
N LYS A 194 16.86 -9.22 4.38
CA LYS A 194 16.51 -10.42 5.15
C LYS A 194 15.03 -10.40 5.53
N GLU A 195 14.45 -11.58 5.72
CA GLU A 195 13.08 -11.73 6.24
C GLU A 195 12.87 -10.94 7.54
N ALA A 196 13.78 -11.04 8.50
CA ALA A 196 13.67 -10.31 9.77
C ALA A 196 13.67 -8.78 9.60
N ASP A 197 14.40 -8.25 8.62
CA ASP A 197 14.43 -6.81 8.33
C ASP A 197 13.11 -6.36 7.69
N MET A 198 12.52 -7.19 6.81
CA MET A 198 11.18 -6.99 6.24
C MET A 198 10.11 -6.99 7.33
N GLU A 199 10.15 -7.97 8.24
CA GLU A 199 9.21 -8.07 9.38
C GLU A 199 9.31 -6.85 10.30
N LEU A 200 10.54 -6.41 10.60
CA LEU A 200 10.78 -5.22 11.42
C LEU A 200 10.24 -3.95 10.74
N PHE A 201 10.45 -3.81 9.42
CA PHE A 201 9.90 -2.69 8.66
C PHE A 201 8.36 -2.67 8.71
N VAL A 202 7.72 -3.81 8.43
CA VAL A 202 6.25 -3.92 8.44
C VAL A 202 5.70 -3.60 9.82
N GLY A 203 6.28 -4.19 10.87
CA GLY A 203 5.86 -3.97 12.26
C GLY A 203 5.95 -2.50 12.70
N ASN A 204 7.12 -1.90 12.50
CA ASN A 204 7.37 -0.50 12.88
C ASN A 204 6.50 0.47 12.09
N THR A 205 6.35 0.24 10.78
CA THR A 205 5.54 1.10 9.91
C THR A 205 4.07 1.01 10.29
N MET A 206 3.56 -0.21 10.52
CA MET A 206 2.19 -0.40 10.99
C MET A 206 1.93 0.36 12.31
N GLU A 207 2.82 0.26 13.30
CA GLU A 207 2.68 0.99 14.57
C GLU A 207 2.72 2.51 14.37
N GLN A 208 3.74 3.00 13.66
CA GLN A 208 3.91 4.43 13.40
C GLN A 208 2.70 5.04 12.68
N LEU A 209 2.21 4.36 11.64
CA LEU A 209 1.09 4.86 10.85
C LEU A 209 -0.24 4.73 11.60
N THR A 210 -0.46 3.66 12.37
CA THR A 210 -1.66 3.57 13.24
C THR A 210 -1.72 4.75 14.19
N LYS A 211 -0.62 5.03 14.90
CA LYS A 211 -0.53 6.15 15.84
C LYS A 211 -0.82 7.48 15.16
N ARG A 212 -0.21 7.70 13.98
CA ARG A 212 -0.43 8.93 13.20
C ARG A 212 -1.89 9.12 12.80
N LEU A 213 -2.56 8.07 12.32
CA LEU A 213 -3.98 8.16 11.92
C LEU A 213 -4.90 8.52 13.10
N ILE A 214 -4.63 7.98 14.28
CA ILE A 214 -5.37 8.31 15.52
C ILE A 214 -5.12 9.77 15.91
N GLU A 215 -3.86 10.22 15.89
CA GLU A 215 -3.48 11.58 16.27
C GLU A 215 -4.01 12.65 15.31
N GLU A 216 -4.06 12.35 14.01
CA GLU A 216 -4.57 13.24 12.97
C GLU A 216 -6.10 13.34 12.96
N LYS A 217 -6.81 12.49 13.74
CA LYS A 217 -8.26 12.60 13.96
C LYS A 217 -9.10 12.54 12.69
N TRP A 218 -8.62 11.89 11.63
CA TRP A 218 -9.41 11.60 10.43
C TRP A 218 -10.70 10.83 10.72
N LEU A 219 -10.75 10.21 11.91
CA LEU A 219 -11.79 9.29 12.37
C LEU A 219 -12.62 9.86 13.54
N ALA A 220 -12.37 11.11 13.96
CA ALA A 220 -12.91 11.69 15.20
C ALA A 220 -14.41 12.02 15.21
N GLY A 221 -15.18 11.49 14.26
CA GLY A 221 -16.66 11.50 14.27
C GLY A 221 -17.29 10.13 14.54
N GLU A 222 -16.54 9.04 14.42
CA GLU A 222 -17.05 7.67 14.45
C GLU A 222 -16.81 6.96 15.80
N GLU A 223 -15.80 7.39 16.56
CA GLU A 223 -15.59 6.94 17.95
C GLU A 223 -16.80 7.23 18.85
N SER A 224 -17.53 8.33 18.57
CA SER A 224 -18.73 8.71 19.32
C SER A 224 -19.92 7.77 19.09
N THR A 225 -19.96 7.04 17.99
CA THR A 225 -21.11 6.19 17.63
C THR A 225 -20.93 4.77 18.17
N ALA A 226 -19.70 4.28 18.22
CA ALA A 226 -19.36 3.00 18.86
C ALA A 226 -19.61 3.01 20.37
N LEU A 227 -19.21 4.08 21.08
CA LEU A 227 -19.47 4.25 22.52
C LEU A 227 -20.95 4.49 22.87
N ARG A 228 -21.78 4.94 21.90
CA ARG A 228 -23.23 5.08 22.10
C ARG A 228 -23.98 3.77 21.93
N ASN A 229 -23.48 2.85 21.09
CA ASN A 229 -24.15 1.58 20.82
C ASN A 229 -23.89 0.50 21.89
N GLU A 230 -22.84 0.62 22.69
CA GLU A 230 -22.64 -0.25 23.87
C GLU A 230 -23.51 0.17 25.08
N ILE A 231 -23.91 1.44 25.18
CA ILE A 231 -24.72 1.93 26.31
C ILE A 231 -26.22 1.67 26.12
N CYS A 232 -26.67 1.44 24.88
CA CYS A 232 -28.09 1.15 24.57
C CYS A 232 -28.42 -0.35 24.49
N MET A 233 -27.45 -1.25 24.71
CA MET A 233 -27.67 -2.71 24.78
C MET A 233 -27.33 -3.30 26.16
N GLY A 234 -27.17 -2.46 27.19
CA GLY A 234 -27.02 -2.85 28.60
C GLY A 234 -28.31 -2.72 29.39
#